data_AF-A0A7Y1W0Y8-F1
#
_entry.id   AF-A0A7Y1W0Y8-F1
#
_cell.length_a   1.000
_cell.length_b   1.000
_cell.length_c   1.000
_cell.angle_alpha   90.00
_cell.angle_beta   90.00
_cell.angle_gamma   90.00
#
_symmetry.space_group_name_H-M   'P 1'
#
loop_
_entity.id
_entity.type
_entity.pdbx_description
1 polymer ?
#
loop_
_entity_poly.entity_id
_entity_poly.type
_entity_poly.pdbx_seq_one_letter_code
_entity_poly.pdbx_strand_id
1 'polypeptide(L)'
;MRKVDALLEEYGESHRNPVNKLIHWVAVPVIVWTVIALLWTIPFPFETGVEAAPVNWATLALLLAQVYWFRLSWRLGLGLLLVNVFLVQATVLLELSLAEPLWKVAVIAFVAAWILQFVGHMVEGKRPSFLRDVQFLLIGPAWLMGFIYRALGFRY
;
A
#
# COMPACT_ATOMS: atom_id res chain seq x y z
N MET A 1 0.81 -5.73 -25.12
CA MET A 1 0.41 -5.73 -23.69
C MET A 1 0.88 -4.42 -23.06
N ARG A 2 0.06 -3.69 -22.30
CA ARG A 2 0.54 -2.47 -21.62
C ARG A 2 1.41 -2.88 -20.45
N LYS A 3 2.35 -2.03 -20.05
CA LYS A 3 3.26 -2.30 -18.92
C LYS A 3 2.50 -2.65 -17.63
N VAL A 4 1.39 -1.97 -17.35
CA VAL A 4 0.51 -2.27 -16.20
C VAL A 4 -0.03 -3.69 -16.26
N ASP A 5 -0.51 -4.15 -17.41
CA ASP A 5 -1.09 -5.48 -17.56
C ASP A 5 -0.03 -6.55 -17.29
N ALA A 6 1.17 -6.37 -17.85
CA ALA A 6 2.29 -7.31 -17.68
C ALA A 6 2.73 -7.43 -16.21
N LEU A 7 2.88 -6.31 -15.50
CA LEU A 7 3.30 -6.33 -14.08
C LEU A 7 2.23 -6.95 -13.18
N LEU A 8 0.94 -6.69 -13.46
CA LEU A 8 -0.17 -7.27 -12.71
C LEU A 8 -0.33 -8.76 -12.99
N GLU A 9 -0.09 -9.20 -14.22
CA GLU A 9 -0.10 -10.60 -14.60
C GLU A 9 1.05 -11.34 -13.92
N GLU A 10 2.28 -10.81 -13.98
CA GLU A 10 3.45 -11.39 -13.31
C GLU A 10 3.24 -11.48 -11.79
N TYR A 11 2.72 -10.42 -11.17
CA TYR A 11 2.38 -10.46 -9.74
C TYR A 11 1.34 -11.54 -9.45
N GLY A 12 0.33 -11.70 -10.31
CA GLY A 12 -0.71 -12.72 -10.16
C GLY A 12 -0.21 -14.16 -10.31
N GLU A 13 0.95 -14.40 -10.91
CA GLU A 13 1.53 -15.75 -11.00
C GLU A 13 1.86 -16.35 -9.63
N SER A 14 2.25 -15.52 -8.66
CA SER A 14 2.55 -15.93 -7.28
C SER A 14 1.36 -15.79 -6.32
N HIS A 15 0.15 -15.56 -6.83
CA HIS A 15 -1.06 -15.34 -6.02
C HIS A 15 -2.28 -16.03 -6.66
N ARG A 16 -2.24 -17.35 -6.80
CA ARG A 16 -3.33 -18.16 -7.36
C ARG A 16 -4.22 -18.75 -6.28
N ASN A 17 -3.65 -19.13 -5.13
CA ASN A 17 -4.39 -19.77 -4.03
C ASN A 17 -5.40 -18.78 -3.41
N PRO A 18 -6.70 -19.14 -3.28
CA PRO A 18 -7.71 -18.24 -2.73
C PRO A 18 -7.42 -17.78 -1.29
N VAL A 19 -6.80 -18.63 -0.45
CA VAL A 19 -6.40 -18.28 0.92
C VAL A 19 -5.30 -17.23 0.90
N ASN A 20 -4.27 -17.42 0.07
CA ASN A 20 -3.19 -16.45 -0.07
C ASN A 20 -3.73 -15.09 -0.57
N LYS A 21 -4.64 -15.10 -1.54
CA LYS A 21 -5.29 -13.88 -2.03
C LYS A 21 -6.11 -13.18 -0.95
N LEU A 22 -6.89 -13.92 -0.16
CA LEU A 22 -7.67 -13.36 0.95
C LEU A 22 -6.77 -12.72 2.00
N ILE A 23 -5.67 -13.39 2.36
CA ILE A 23 -4.65 -12.83 3.26
C ILE A 23 -4.09 -11.52 2.70
N HIS A 24 -3.76 -11.47 1.41
CA HIS A 24 -3.24 -10.25 0.77
C HIS A 24 -4.25 -9.10 0.78
N TRP A 25 -5.54 -9.38 0.60
CA TRP A 25 -6.60 -8.37 0.71
C TRP A 25 -6.65 -7.67 2.08
N VAL A 26 -6.13 -8.30 3.13
CA VAL A 26 -6.03 -7.71 4.47
C VAL A 26 -4.62 -7.17 4.73
N ALA A 27 -3.60 -7.99 4.50
CA ALA A 27 -2.22 -7.67 4.84
C ALA A 27 -1.67 -6.50 4.02
N VAL A 28 -1.93 -6.43 2.71
CA VAL A 28 -1.35 -5.38 1.85
C VAL A 28 -1.87 -3.98 2.26
N PRO A 29 -3.19 -3.73 2.42
CA PRO A 29 -3.66 -2.43 2.92
C PRO A 29 -3.08 -2.06 4.28
N VAL A 30 -2.96 -3.02 5.20
CA VAL A 30 -2.37 -2.77 6.53
C VAL A 30 -0.88 -2.45 6.43
N ILE A 31 -0.12 -3.15 5.58
CA ILE A 31 1.30 -2.85 5.35
C ILE A 31 1.48 -1.46 4.73
N VAL A 32 0.67 -1.10 3.73
CA VAL A 32 0.71 0.25 3.13
C VAL A 32 0.41 1.31 4.18
N TRP A 33 -0.66 1.14 4.97
CA TRP A 33 -1.02 2.08 6.02
C TRP A 33 0.08 2.22 7.08
N THR A 34 0.64 1.10 7.55
CA THR A 34 1.69 1.13 8.57
C THR A 34 2.97 1.80 8.08
N VAL A 35 3.35 1.63 6.79
CA VAL A 35 4.47 2.40 6.21
C VAL A 35 4.18 3.90 6.19
N ILE A 36 2.96 4.31 5.81
CA ILE A 36 2.54 5.72 5.86
C ILE A 36 2.62 6.24 7.29
N ALA A 37 2.04 5.54 8.26
CA ALA A 37 2.01 5.93 9.67
C ALA A 37 3.42 6.01 10.28
N LEU A 38 4.31 5.06 9.96
CA LEU A 38 5.69 5.10 10.46
C LEU A 38 6.44 6.31 9.91
N LEU A 39 6.37 6.55 8.59
CA LEU A 39 6.99 7.73 7.98
C LEU A 39 6.39 9.04 8.51
N TRP A 40 5.09 9.04 8.82
CA TRP A 40 4.38 10.19 9.39
C TRP A 40 4.96 10.59 10.75
N THR A 41 5.32 9.60 11.58
CA THR A 41 5.87 9.83 12.93
C THR A 41 7.33 10.27 12.97
N ILE A 42 8.04 10.26 11.83
CA ILE A 42 9.44 10.70 11.76
C ILE A 42 9.47 12.22 11.75
N PRO A 43 10.24 12.87 12.66
CA PRO A 43 10.41 14.32 12.67
C PRO A 43 10.82 14.85 11.29
N PHE A 44 10.09 15.84 10.80
CA PHE A 44 10.40 16.50 9.54
C PHE A 44 11.21 17.78 9.81
N PRO A 45 12.38 17.97 9.16
CA PRO A 45 13.31 19.04 9.54
C PRO A 45 12.90 20.43 9.03
N PHE A 46 11.79 20.54 8.30
CA PHE A 46 11.33 21.79 7.71
C PHE A 46 9.97 22.17 8.28
N GLU A 47 9.80 23.45 8.60
CA GLU A 47 8.49 24.00 8.93
C GLU A 47 7.65 24.12 7.66
N THR A 48 6.61 23.32 7.57
CA THR A 48 5.69 23.35 6.43
C THR A 48 4.47 24.10 6.90
N GLY A 49 4.44 25.42 6.67
CA GLY A 49 3.40 26.35 7.16
C GLY A 49 1.97 26.12 6.64
N VAL A 50 1.64 24.89 6.22
CA VAL A 50 0.30 24.46 5.81
C VAL A 50 -0.17 23.37 6.79
N GLU A 51 -0.85 23.78 7.85
CA GLU A 51 -1.38 22.87 8.88
C GLU A 51 -2.34 21.82 8.29
N ALA A 52 -3.08 22.18 7.23
CA ALA A 52 -4.06 21.30 6.59
C ALA A 52 -3.44 20.21 5.69
N ALA A 53 -2.15 20.33 5.32
CA ALA A 53 -1.46 19.39 4.43
C ALA A 53 0.05 19.42 4.69
N PRO A 54 0.51 18.91 5.86
CA PRO A 54 1.92 18.97 6.20
C PRO A 54 2.75 18.18 5.18
N VAL A 55 3.77 18.83 4.62
CA VAL A 55 4.78 18.12 3.85
C VAL A 55 5.65 17.37 4.87
N ASN A 56 5.80 16.07 4.69
CA ASN A 56 6.57 15.21 5.58
C ASN A 56 7.08 13.99 4.81
N TRP A 57 7.80 13.09 5.48
CA TRP A 57 8.36 11.91 4.83
C TRP A 57 7.29 11.00 4.22
N ALA A 58 6.11 10.90 4.85
CA ALA A 58 5.01 10.09 4.32
C ALA A 58 4.43 10.70 3.04
N THR A 59 4.14 12.01 3.02
CA THR A 59 3.58 12.68 1.85
C THR A 59 4.55 12.74 0.68
N LEU A 60 5.86 12.87 0.95
CA LEU A 60 6.91 12.75 -0.08
C LEU A 60 6.97 11.33 -0.67
N ALA A 61 6.96 10.29 0.17
CA ALA A 61 6.96 8.90 -0.29
C ALA A 61 5.70 8.59 -1.12
N LEU A 62 4.53 9.05 -0.65
CA LEU A 62 3.27 8.90 -1.37
C LEU A 62 3.27 9.65 -2.70
N LEU A 63 3.85 10.85 -2.77
CA LEU A 63 3.99 11.58 -4.04
C LEU A 63 4.79 10.77 -5.06
N LEU A 64 5.93 10.19 -4.66
CA LEU A 64 6.75 9.36 -5.54
C LEU A 64 6.01 8.11 -6.01
N ALA A 65 5.34 7.41 -5.09
CA ALA A 65 4.52 6.25 -5.41
C ALA A 65 3.35 6.61 -6.35
N GLN A 66 2.72 7.76 -6.12
CA GLN A 66 1.61 8.26 -6.92
C GLN A 66 2.05 8.64 -8.35
N VAL A 67 3.21 9.27 -8.49
CA VAL A 67 3.83 9.54 -9.81
C VAL A 67 4.09 8.21 -10.53
N TYR A 68 4.62 7.20 -9.83
CA TYR A 68 4.83 5.87 -10.41
C TYR A 68 3.52 5.24 -10.90
N TRP A 69 2.46 5.25 -10.09
CA TRP A 69 1.17 4.68 -10.48
C TRP A 69 0.50 5.43 -11.62
N PHE A 70 0.54 6.76 -11.64
CA PHE A 70 0.02 7.54 -12.76
C PHE A 70 0.79 7.28 -14.06
N ARG A 71 2.11 7.10 -13.99
CA ARG A 71 2.93 6.69 -15.16
C ARG A 71 2.59 5.28 -15.63
N LEU A 72 2.11 4.42 -14.74
CA LEU A 72 1.75 3.04 -15.07
C LEU A 72 0.35 2.96 -15.71
N SER A 73 -0.64 3.64 -15.12
CA SER A 73 -1.98 3.87 -15.69
C SER A 73 -2.66 5.02 -14.96
N TRP A 74 -3.17 6.00 -15.71
CA TRP A 74 -3.80 7.17 -15.10
C TRP A 74 -5.04 6.84 -14.27
N ARG A 75 -5.83 5.84 -14.71
CA ARG A 75 -7.04 5.40 -14.03
C ARG A 75 -6.70 4.66 -12.75
N LEU A 76 -5.77 3.71 -12.82
CA LEU A 76 -5.30 2.98 -11.65
C LEU A 76 -4.67 3.95 -10.62
N GLY A 77 -3.90 4.92 -11.10
CA GLY A 77 -3.36 6.00 -10.28
C GLY A 77 -4.46 6.79 -9.55
N LEU A 78 -5.58 7.10 -10.21
CA LEU A 78 -6.71 7.78 -9.57
C LEU A 78 -7.34 6.93 -8.45
N GLY A 79 -7.53 5.64 -8.67
CA GLY A 79 -8.05 4.73 -7.63
C GLY A 79 -7.13 4.65 -6.42
N LEU A 80 -5.82 4.53 -6.66
CA LEU A 80 -4.82 4.48 -5.59
C LEU A 80 -4.66 5.83 -4.88
N LEU A 81 -4.87 6.95 -5.58
CA LEU A 81 -4.91 8.27 -4.95
C LEU A 81 -6.01 8.35 -3.90
N LEU A 82 -7.22 7.86 -4.21
CA LEU A 82 -8.33 7.83 -3.26
C LEU A 82 -8.00 6.96 -2.04
N VAL A 83 -7.35 5.81 -2.25
CA VAL A 83 -6.86 4.96 -1.15
C VAL A 83 -5.83 5.70 -0.30
N ASN A 84 -4.85 6.36 -0.92
CA ASN A 84 -3.83 7.10 -0.19
C ASN A 84 -4.42 8.25 0.64
N VAL A 85 -5.37 9.01 0.09
CA VAL A 85 -6.09 10.06 0.82
C VAL A 85 -6.82 9.47 2.02
N PHE A 86 -7.53 8.34 1.84
CA PHE A 86 -8.19 7.64 2.94
C PHE A 86 -7.20 7.19 4.02
N LEU A 87 -6.07 6.59 3.64
CA LEU A 87 -5.06 6.10 4.60
C LEU A 87 -4.34 7.24 5.34
N VAL A 88 -4.08 8.37 4.68
CA VAL A 88 -3.55 9.57 5.34
C VAL A 88 -4.57 10.12 6.33
N GLN A 89 -5.84 10.25 5.95
CA GLN A 89 -6.88 10.72 6.85
C GLN A 89 -7.04 9.79 8.06
N ALA A 90 -6.99 8.48 7.86
CA ALA A 90 -7.02 7.50 8.94
C ALA A 90 -5.80 7.66 9.87
N THR A 91 -4.62 7.95 9.32
CA THR A 91 -3.39 8.19 10.09
C THR A 91 -3.54 9.41 11.00
N VAL A 92 -4.01 10.54 10.45
CA VAL A 92 -4.27 11.77 11.22
C VAL A 92 -5.31 11.52 12.31
N LEU A 93 -6.43 10.87 11.99
CA LEU A 93 -7.49 10.60 12.97
C LEU A 93 -6.99 9.69 14.10
N LEU A 94 -6.21 8.65 13.78
CA LEU A 94 -5.65 7.75 14.78
C LEU A 94 -4.61 8.46 15.66
N GLU A 95 -3.74 9.28 15.08
CA GLU A 95 -2.76 10.06 15.86
C GLU A 95 -3.45 10.98 16.89
N LEU A 96 -4.57 11.60 16.51
CA LEU A 96 -5.35 12.47 17.39
C LEU A 96 -6.18 11.71 18.44
N SER A 97 -6.51 10.44 18.19
CA SER A 97 -7.46 9.68 19.02
C SER A 97 -6.81 8.63 19.92
N LEU A 98 -5.59 8.20 19.60
CA LEU A 98 -4.89 7.15 20.36
C LEU A 98 -4.26 7.73 21.62
N ALA A 99 -4.40 6.99 22.74
CA ALA A 99 -3.66 7.27 23.96
C ALA A 99 -2.18 6.83 23.85
N GLU A 100 -1.91 5.84 23.02
CA GLU A 100 -0.56 5.32 22.75
C GLU A 100 0.07 6.01 21.53
N PRO A 101 1.41 6.15 21.48
CA PRO A 101 2.09 6.70 20.32
C PRO A 101 1.77 5.93 19.03
N LEU A 102 1.40 6.64 17.96
CA LEU A 102 1.02 6.06 16.67
C LEU A 102 2.06 5.08 16.12
N TRP A 103 3.35 5.40 16.27
CA TRP A 103 4.45 4.53 15.79
C TRP A 103 4.40 3.14 16.43
N LYS A 104 4.01 3.03 17.71
CA LYS A 104 3.94 1.74 18.43
C LYS A 104 2.84 0.87 17.82
N VAL A 105 1.67 1.45 17.60
CA VAL A 105 0.54 0.77 16.94
C VAL A 105 0.93 0.35 15.52
N ALA A 106 1.58 1.25 14.77
CA ALA A 106 2.02 0.96 13.41
C ALA A 106 3.06 -0.15 13.34
N VAL A 107 4.06 -0.20 14.24
CA VAL A 107 5.06 -1.30 14.28
C VAL A 107 4.38 -2.65 14.58
N ILE A 108 3.50 -2.70 15.57
CA ILE A 108 2.80 -3.95 15.94
C ILE A 108 1.98 -4.46 14.75
N ALA A 109 1.19 -3.57 14.13
CA ALA A 109 0.39 -3.92 12.96
C ALA A 109 1.26 -4.32 11.76
N PHE A 110 2.41 -3.67 11.55
CA PHE A 110 3.35 -3.96 10.47
C PHE A 110 3.89 -5.37 10.61
N VAL A 111 4.40 -5.73 11.79
CA VAL A 111 4.92 -7.08 12.07
C VAL A 111 3.82 -8.13 11.90
N ALA A 112 2.64 -7.90 12.46
CA ALA A 112 1.51 -8.83 12.34
C ALA A 112 1.09 -9.05 10.88
N ALA A 113 0.96 -7.97 10.11
CA ALA A 113 0.57 -8.05 8.70
C ALA A 113 1.64 -8.75 7.84
N TRP A 114 2.92 -8.53 8.11
CA TRP A 114 4.00 -9.25 7.43
C TRP A 114 4.03 -10.75 7.77
N ILE A 115 3.81 -11.11 9.03
CA ILE A 115 3.66 -12.52 9.43
C ILE A 115 2.52 -13.16 8.64
N LEU A 116 1.34 -12.51 8.59
CA LEU A 116 0.22 -13.00 7.79
C LEU A 116 0.59 -13.14 6.31
N GLN A 117 1.25 -12.13 5.73
CA GLN A 117 1.67 -12.16 4.33
C GLN A 117 2.63 -13.33 4.03
N PHE A 118 3.57 -13.62 4.93
CA PHE A 118 4.45 -14.79 4.79
C PHE A 118 3.70 -16.11 4.94
N VAL A 119 2.74 -16.21 5.87
CA VAL A 119 1.87 -17.38 5.99
C VAL A 119 1.09 -17.61 4.69
N GLY A 120 0.57 -16.54 4.07
CA GLY A 120 -0.08 -16.62 2.76
C GLY A 120 0.82 -17.22 1.69
N HIS A 121 2.08 -16.76 1.63
CA HIS A 121 3.07 -17.30 0.69
C HIS A 121 3.51 -18.73 1.00
N MET A 122 3.53 -19.15 2.27
CA MET A 122 3.75 -20.55 2.64
C MET A 122 2.63 -21.44 2.10
N VAL A 123 1.37 -21.00 2.22
CA VAL A 123 0.20 -21.71 1.68
C VAL A 123 0.21 -21.73 0.14
N GLU A 124 0.70 -20.66 -0.50
CA GLU A 124 0.87 -20.62 -1.96
C GLU A 124 1.99 -21.55 -2.46
N GLY A 125 3.03 -21.80 -1.64
CA GLY A 125 4.22 -22.53 -2.06
C GLY A 125 5.16 -21.74 -2.98
N LYS A 126 4.93 -20.43 -3.13
CA LYS A 126 5.76 -19.53 -3.94
C LYS A 126 6.35 -18.42 -3.08
N ARG A 127 7.60 -18.06 -3.35
CA ARG A 127 8.28 -16.96 -2.66
C ARG A 127 7.60 -15.61 -2.97
N PRO A 128 7.60 -14.66 -2.01
CA PRO A 128 7.09 -13.33 -2.27
C PRO A 128 7.79 -12.62 -3.43
N SER A 129 7.01 -11.97 -4.31
CA SER A 129 7.54 -11.34 -5.52
C SER A 129 8.53 -10.20 -5.23
N PHE A 130 8.36 -9.49 -4.11
CA PHE A 130 9.24 -8.37 -3.74
C PHE A 130 10.68 -8.80 -3.41
N LEU A 131 10.92 -10.08 -3.12
CA LEU A 131 12.27 -10.62 -2.93
C LEU A 131 13.06 -10.67 -4.24
N ARG A 132 12.35 -10.71 -5.39
CA ARG A 132 12.99 -10.62 -6.71
C ARG A 132 13.20 -9.16 -7.10
N ASP A 133 12.20 -8.33 -6.85
CA ASP A 133 12.24 -6.91 -7.16
C ASP A 133 11.34 -6.11 -6.21
N VAL A 134 11.93 -5.15 -5.50
CA VAL A 134 11.24 -4.27 -4.54
C VAL A 134 10.05 -3.51 -5.17
N GLN A 135 10.04 -3.31 -6.50
CA GLN A 135 8.92 -2.67 -7.19
C GLN A 135 7.59 -3.39 -6.93
N PHE A 136 7.61 -4.70 -6.65
CA PHE A 136 6.39 -5.46 -6.39
C PHE A 136 5.66 -5.05 -5.09
N LEU A 137 6.31 -4.30 -4.20
CA LEU A 137 5.63 -3.62 -3.09
C LEU A 137 4.63 -2.57 -3.58
N LEU A 138 4.93 -1.87 -4.68
CA LEU A 138 4.02 -0.90 -5.30
C LEU A 138 2.99 -1.58 -6.22
N ILE A 139 3.29 -2.79 -6.70
CA ILE A 139 2.38 -3.57 -7.54
C ILE A 139 1.31 -4.27 -6.71
N GLY A 140 1.58 -4.71 -5.48
CA GLY A 140 0.58 -5.33 -4.61
C GLY A 140 -0.71 -4.52 -4.45
N PRO A 141 -0.65 -3.23 -4.05
CA PRO A 141 -1.83 -2.36 -3.95
C PRO A 141 -2.53 -2.15 -5.29
N ALA A 142 -1.76 -1.97 -6.37
CA ALA A 142 -2.28 -1.86 -7.73
C ALA A 142 -3.04 -3.11 -8.17
N TRP A 143 -2.56 -4.28 -7.78
CA TRP A 143 -3.15 -5.56 -8.10
C TRP A 143 -4.50 -5.76 -7.39
N LEU A 144 -4.60 -5.37 -6.12
CA LEU A 144 -5.88 -5.32 -5.39
C LEU A 144 -6.85 -4.33 -6.03
N MET A 145 -6.40 -3.12 -6.35
CA MET A 145 -7.21 -2.11 -7.04
C MET A 145 -7.75 -2.64 -8.38
N GLY A 146 -6.95 -3.44 -9.09
CA GLY A 146 -7.36 -4.08 -10.33
C GLY A 146 -8.57 -5.02 -10.17
N PHE A 147 -8.71 -5.72 -9.04
CA PHE A 147 -9.92 -6.49 -8.76
C PHE A 147 -11.14 -5.61 -8.52
N ILE A 148 -10.98 -4.51 -7.77
CA ILE A 148 -12.06 -3.53 -7.53
C ILE A 148 -12.56 -3.00 -8.86
N TYR A 149 -11.64 -2.59 -9.74
CA TYR A 149 -11.99 -2.01 -11.03
C TYR A 149 -12.68 -3.04 -11.93
N ARG A 150 -12.20 -4.29 -11.98
CA ARG A 150 -12.87 -5.37 -12.70
C ARG A 150 -14.29 -5.63 -12.17
N ALA A 151 -14.47 -5.63 -10.85
CA ALA A 151 -15.79 -5.80 -10.23
C ALA A 151 -16.75 -4.65 -10.57
N LEU A 152 -16.23 -3.42 -10.71
CA LEU A 152 -17.00 -2.23 -11.11
C LEU A 152 -17.15 -2.06 -12.63
N GLY A 153 -16.56 -2.94 -13.44
CA GLY A 153 -16.55 -2.82 -14.91
C GLY A 153 -15.63 -1.72 -15.46
N PHE A 154 -14.74 -1.16 -14.65
CA PHE A 154 -13.78 -0.13 -15.06
C PHE A 154 -12.55 -0.74 -15.73
N ARG A 155 -12.17 -0.16 -16.87
CA ARG A 155 -10.90 -0.43 -17.53
C ARG A 155 -9.86 0.54 -16.97
N TYR A 156 -8.63 0.09 -16.79
CA TYR A 156 -7.50 0.90 -16.35
C TYR A 156 -6.26 0.49 -17.12
#